data_AF-A0A7K1CR63-F1
#
_entry.id   AF-A0A7K1CR63-F1
#
_cell.length_a   1.000
_cell.length_b   1.000
_cell.length_c   1.000
_cell.angle_alpha   90.00
_cell.angle_beta   90.00
_cell.angle_gamma   90.00
#
_symmetry.space_group_name_H-M   'P 1'
#
loop_
_entity.id
_entity.type
_entity.pdbx_description
1 polymer ?
#
loop_
_entity_poly.entity_id
_entity_poly.type
_entity_poly.pdbx_seq_one_letter_code
_entity_poly.pdbx_strand_id
1 'polypeptide(L)'
;EKHGGLTAAAMVESALQEIAYFNEVNFGAIKISVKASNVPLMVEAYRMLADTVNYPLHLGVTEAGPPPAGLVKATAGIATLLMEGIGDTIRYSLTADPVEEARAGRQLLEALGLRERKNVDLIACPSCGRAEIDVIDVANRAMKAFEDKKLPLQIAVMGCVVNGPGEAREADLGIAAGNKRGHLFVKGRNVAVVPEDEMVDALVEWAEFIHEHGTDAAIARADTARAEREAARDRSQALDEKGDDANNASAKIVEIRKTVGND
;
A
#
# COMPACT_ATOMS: atom_id res chain seq x y z
N GLU A 1 20.07 7.85 35.73
CA GLU A 1 19.68 8.65 36.92
C GLU A 1 19.17 10.05 36.56
N LYS A 2 19.93 10.87 35.82
CA LYS A 2 19.55 12.24 35.42
C LYS A 2 18.13 12.40 34.86
N HIS A 3 17.68 11.44 34.05
CA HIS A 3 16.36 11.46 33.38
C HIS A 3 15.30 10.58 34.03
N GLY A 4 15.59 9.95 35.18
CA GLY A 4 14.63 9.08 35.87
C GLY A 4 14.29 7.76 35.16
N GLY A 5 14.92 7.44 34.01
CA GLY A 5 14.68 6.21 33.27
C GLY A 5 15.08 6.33 31.80
N LEU A 6 14.54 5.44 30.98
CA LEU A 6 14.66 5.51 29.52
C LEU A 6 13.65 6.54 28.98
N THR A 7 14.15 7.71 28.58
CA THR A 7 13.37 8.80 27.97
C THR A 7 14.01 9.24 26.66
N ALA A 8 13.27 9.96 25.81
CA ALA A 8 13.81 10.49 24.56
C ALA A 8 15.05 11.36 24.81
N ALA A 9 14.97 12.26 25.82
CA ALA A 9 16.09 13.11 26.22
C ALA A 9 17.31 12.29 26.70
N ALA A 10 17.10 11.20 27.44
CA ALA A 10 18.19 10.32 27.86
C ALA A 10 18.88 9.64 26.67
N MET A 11 18.09 9.21 25.68
CA MET A 11 18.60 8.57 24.47
C MET A 11 19.40 9.54 23.60
N VAL A 12 18.91 10.77 23.43
CA VAL A 12 19.62 11.82 22.70
C VAL A 12 20.90 12.25 23.43
N GLU A 13 20.84 12.45 24.74
CA GLU A 13 22.03 12.80 25.53
C GLU A 13 23.11 11.71 25.42
N SER A 14 22.73 10.44 25.49
CA SER A 14 23.65 9.32 25.27
C SER A 14 24.30 9.39 23.88
N ALA A 15 23.52 9.65 22.83
CA ALA A 15 24.07 9.80 21.48
C ALA A 15 25.04 10.99 21.37
N LEU A 16 24.73 12.14 22.00
CA LEU A 16 25.61 13.31 22.00
C LEU A 16 26.93 13.06 22.74
N GLN A 17 26.90 12.26 23.82
CA GLN A 17 28.11 11.85 24.52
C GLN A 17 29.01 11.00 23.62
N GLU A 18 28.44 10.02 22.90
CA GLU A 18 29.20 9.21 21.95
C GLU A 18 29.77 10.04 20.78
N ILE A 19 29.00 11.00 20.26
CA ILE A 19 29.47 11.95 19.24
C ILE A 19 30.67 12.76 19.73
N ALA A 20 30.70 13.14 21.01
CA ALA A 20 31.82 13.90 21.58
C ALA A 20 33.14 13.11 21.49
N TYR A 21 33.13 11.80 21.75
CA TYR A 21 34.33 10.96 21.60
C TYR A 21 34.83 10.90 20.15
N PHE A 22 33.94 10.84 19.17
CA PHE A 22 34.34 10.90 17.76
C PHE A 22 34.93 12.27 17.39
N ASN A 23 34.41 13.35 17.95
CA ASN A 23 34.93 14.70 17.73
C ASN A 23 36.34 14.90 18.31
N GLU A 24 36.66 14.30 19.46
CA GLU A 24 38.00 14.37 20.07
C GLU A 24 39.11 13.85 19.15
N VAL A 25 38.78 12.92 18.26
CA VAL A 25 39.69 12.33 17.27
C VAL A 25 39.44 12.83 15.84
N ASN A 26 38.65 13.90 15.67
CA ASN A 26 38.28 14.48 14.36
C ASN A 26 37.65 13.47 13.38
N PHE A 27 36.83 12.54 13.89
CA PHE A 27 36.14 11.54 13.06
C PHE A 27 34.68 11.94 12.79
N GLY A 28 34.40 12.44 11.59
CA GLY A 28 33.05 12.89 11.20
C GLY A 28 32.20 11.87 10.42
N ALA A 29 32.77 10.74 10.02
CA ALA A 29 32.10 9.76 9.16
C ALA A 29 31.20 8.79 9.96
N ILE A 30 30.20 9.33 10.65
CA ILE A 30 29.29 8.59 11.52
C ILE A 30 27.85 8.62 11.01
N LYS A 31 27.07 7.63 11.46
CA LYS A 31 25.60 7.58 11.37
C LYS A 31 25.07 7.16 12.73
N ILE A 32 23.90 7.65 13.11
CA ILE A 32 23.39 7.53 14.49
C ILE A 32 22.08 6.75 14.51
N SER A 33 21.89 5.93 15.53
CA SER A 33 20.59 5.31 15.81
C SER A 33 20.30 5.33 17.30
N VAL A 34 19.10 5.77 17.66
CA VAL A 34 18.57 5.77 19.04
C VAL A 34 17.29 4.93 19.08
N LYS A 35 17.44 3.61 19.00
CA LYS A 35 16.30 2.69 18.86
C LYS A 35 15.61 2.43 20.19
N ALA A 36 14.29 2.32 20.16
CA ALA A 36 13.48 1.79 21.27
C ALA A 36 12.45 0.80 20.75
N SER A 37 11.99 -0.09 21.62
CA SER A 37 10.90 -1.03 21.32
C SER A 37 9.53 -0.40 21.55
N ASN A 38 9.44 0.70 22.32
CA ASN A 38 8.26 1.54 22.43
C ASN A 38 8.23 2.54 21.27
N VAL A 39 7.19 2.48 20.43
CA VAL A 39 7.10 3.29 19.19
C VAL A 39 7.01 4.80 19.47
N PRO A 40 6.11 5.30 20.35
CA PRO A 40 6.07 6.73 20.67
C PRO A 40 7.40 7.29 21.18
N LEU A 41 8.06 6.57 22.09
CA LEU A 41 9.37 6.95 22.62
C LEU A 41 10.44 7.01 21.52
N MET A 42 10.48 6.00 20.64
CA MET A 42 11.40 6.00 19.50
C MET A 42 11.18 7.23 18.62
N VAL A 43 9.92 7.51 18.24
CA VAL A 43 9.58 8.64 17.37
C VAL A 43 9.98 9.96 18.02
N GLU A 44 9.68 10.16 19.30
CA GLU A 44 10.09 11.36 20.05
C GLU A 44 11.62 11.52 20.10
N ALA A 45 12.36 10.42 20.35
CA ALA A 45 13.81 10.43 20.38
C ALA A 45 14.43 10.81 19.03
N TYR A 46 13.92 10.27 17.91
CA TYR A 46 14.43 10.61 16.57
C TYR A 46 14.08 12.03 16.14
N ARG A 47 12.89 12.54 16.48
CA ARG A 47 12.54 13.96 16.22
C ARG A 47 13.50 14.89 16.96
N MET A 48 13.67 14.67 18.26
CA MET A 48 14.60 15.45 19.07
C MET A 48 16.04 15.34 18.56
N LEU A 49 16.47 14.14 18.15
CA LEU A 49 17.81 13.94 17.60
C LEU A 49 18.00 14.69 16.27
N ALA A 50 17.03 14.62 15.37
CA ALA A 50 17.07 15.30 14.07
C ALA A 50 17.14 16.83 14.20
N ASP A 51 16.50 17.41 15.22
CA ASP A 51 16.60 18.84 15.54
C ASP A 51 17.94 19.23 16.17
N THR A 52 18.68 18.27 16.71
CA THR A 52 19.90 18.52 17.49
C THR A 52 21.18 18.32 16.68
N VAL A 53 21.19 17.38 15.74
CA VAL A 53 22.40 17.00 14.99
C VAL A 53 22.14 16.87 13.50
N ASN A 54 23.19 17.10 12.70
CA ASN A 54 23.14 16.96 11.25
C ASN A 54 23.99 15.76 10.77
N TYR A 55 23.62 14.55 11.22
CA TYR A 55 24.23 13.29 10.81
C TYR A 55 23.16 12.35 10.24
N PRO A 56 23.53 11.41 9.34
CA PRO A 56 22.59 10.41 8.86
C PRO A 56 22.00 9.55 9.99
N LEU A 57 20.69 9.36 9.97
CA LEU A 57 19.93 8.65 10.99
C LEU A 57 19.51 7.26 10.48
N HIS A 58 19.88 6.23 11.24
CA HIS A 58 19.49 4.84 10.97
C HIS A 58 18.28 4.43 11.80
N LEU A 59 17.11 4.44 11.16
CA LEU A 59 15.85 4.14 11.81
C LEU A 59 15.64 2.64 12.00
N GLY A 60 14.93 2.30 13.06
CA GLY A 60 14.36 0.97 13.27
C GLY A 60 13.77 0.84 14.65
N VAL A 61 12.58 0.24 14.74
CA VAL A 61 12.04 -0.23 16.02
C VAL A 61 12.83 -1.49 16.39
N THR A 62 13.46 -1.50 17.58
CA THR A 62 14.12 -2.72 18.07
C THR A 62 13.09 -3.67 18.67
N GLU A 63 13.35 -4.98 18.61
CA GLU A 63 12.48 -6.00 19.21
C GLU A 63 11.00 -5.80 18.80
N ALA A 64 10.74 -5.75 17.50
CA ALA A 64 9.38 -5.55 17.00
C ALA A 64 8.51 -6.80 17.24
N GLY A 65 9.12 -7.99 17.28
CA GLY A 65 8.45 -9.28 17.47
C GLY A 65 8.17 -10.00 16.15
N PRO A 66 7.47 -11.15 16.19
CA PRO A 66 7.14 -11.91 14.99
C PRO A 66 6.05 -11.23 14.15
N PRO A 67 6.02 -11.44 12.82
CA PRO A 67 4.88 -11.07 11.98
C PRO A 67 3.56 -11.75 12.44
N PRO A 68 2.39 -11.13 12.19
CA PRO A 68 2.19 -9.81 11.56
C PRO A 68 2.34 -8.64 12.55
N ALA A 69 2.29 -8.88 13.86
CA ALA A 69 2.32 -7.82 14.87
C ALA A 69 3.62 -6.97 14.80
N GLY A 70 4.76 -7.64 14.59
CA GLY A 70 6.04 -6.96 14.41
C GLY A 70 6.10 -6.07 13.17
N LEU A 71 5.42 -6.45 12.09
CA LEU A 71 5.33 -5.62 10.88
C LEU A 71 4.55 -4.33 11.18
N VAL A 72 3.40 -4.43 11.84
CA VAL A 72 2.58 -3.27 12.22
C VAL A 72 3.37 -2.34 13.15
N LYS A 73 3.98 -2.90 14.19
CA LYS A 73 4.76 -2.14 15.18
C LYS A 73 5.97 -1.43 14.55
N ALA A 74 6.76 -2.13 13.74
CA ALA A 74 7.92 -1.55 13.07
C ALA A 74 7.52 -0.46 12.07
N THR A 75 6.50 -0.73 11.26
CA THR A 75 5.97 0.21 10.26
C THR A 75 5.45 1.48 10.91
N ALA A 76 4.71 1.38 12.01
CA ALA A 76 4.17 2.55 12.72
C ALA A 76 5.28 3.53 13.17
N GLY A 77 6.42 3.03 13.64
CA GLY A 77 7.55 3.89 14.02
C GLY A 77 8.32 4.43 12.82
N ILE A 78 8.71 3.55 11.89
CA ILE A 78 9.58 3.91 10.76
C ILE A 78 8.84 4.83 9.78
N ALA A 79 7.61 4.49 9.38
CA ALA A 79 6.85 5.26 8.39
C ALA A 79 6.53 6.68 8.88
N THR A 80 6.22 6.83 10.18
CA THR A 80 5.96 8.15 10.79
C THR A 80 7.14 9.10 10.58
N LEU A 81 8.35 8.65 10.90
CA LEU A 81 9.57 9.45 10.76
C LEU A 81 9.93 9.70 9.30
N LEU A 82 9.81 8.69 8.44
CA LEU A 82 10.10 8.84 7.01
C LEU A 82 9.18 9.85 6.33
N MET A 83 7.89 9.88 6.68
CA MET A 83 6.92 10.86 6.17
C MET A 83 7.20 12.28 6.66
N GLU A 84 7.95 12.44 7.75
CA GLU A 84 8.44 13.72 8.27
C GLU A 84 9.79 14.12 7.66
N GLY A 85 10.34 13.31 6.75
CA GLY A 85 11.65 13.54 6.15
C GLY A 85 12.83 13.17 7.05
N ILE A 86 12.59 12.40 8.12
CA ILE A 86 13.60 11.96 9.07
C ILE A 86 14.01 10.52 8.72
N GLY A 87 15.32 10.29 8.52
CA GLY A 87 15.90 8.95 8.33
C GLY A 87 16.56 8.73 6.98
N ASP A 88 17.78 8.20 7.00
CA ASP A 88 18.63 7.99 5.81
C ASP A 88 18.79 6.51 5.46
N THR A 89 18.55 5.65 6.44
CA THR A 89 18.55 4.20 6.27
C THR A 89 17.62 3.57 7.30
N ILE A 90 17.01 2.44 6.96
CA ILE A 90 16.06 1.75 7.82
C ILE A 90 16.46 0.30 8.05
N ARG A 91 16.01 -0.27 9.17
CA ARG A 91 16.00 -1.71 9.42
C ARG A 91 14.73 -2.12 10.18
N TYR A 92 14.03 -3.11 9.65
CA TYR A 92 13.04 -3.87 10.40
C TYR A 92 13.75 -4.84 11.33
N SER A 93 13.32 -4.95 12.59
CA SER A 93 13.90 -5.88 13.57
C SER A 93 12.85 -6.91 13.99
N LEU A 94 12.56 -7.84 13.09
CA LEU A 94 11.51 -8.85 13.22
C LEU A 94 12.07 -10.13 13.82
N THR A 95 11.21 -10.89 14.50
CA THR A 95 11.53 -12.28 14.86
C THR A 95 11.19 -13.17 13.66
N ALA A 96 11.98 -13.07 12.59
CA ALA A 96 11.79 -13.77 11.31
C ALA A 96 13.12 -13.96 10.56
N ASP A 97 13.07 -14.57 9.38
CA ASP A 97 14.23 -14.64 8.48
C ASP A 97 14.68 -13.21 8.07
N PRO A 98 16.00 -12.91 8.05
CA PRO A 98 16.50 -11.59 7.63
C PRO A 98 16.06 -11.16 6.22
N VAL A 99 15.80 -12.10 5.32
CA VAL A 99 15.23 -11.82 3.99
C VAL A 99 13.84 -11.19 4.12
N GLU A 100 13.03 -11.61 5.09
CA GLU A 100 11.72 -11.03 5.36
C GLU A 100 11.84 -9.61 5.97
N GLU A 101 12.85 -9.35 6.82
CA GLU A 101 13.17 -7.98 7.28
C GLU A 101 13.49 -7.06 6.09
N ALA A 102 14.32 -7.53 5.16
CA ALA A 102 14.71 -6.78 3.98
C ALA A 102 13.55 -6.56 3.01
N ARG A 103 12.70 -7.59 2.82
CA ARG A 103 11.48 -7.52 2.00
C ARG A 103 10.52 -6.48 2.56
N ALA A 104 10.24 -6.51 3.87
CA ALA A 104 9.36 -5.53 4.54
C ALA A 104 9.89 -4.10 4.43
N GLY A 105 11.20 -3.90 4.67
CA GLY A 105 11.83 -2.58 4.52
C GLY A 105 11.74 -2.05 3.08
N ARG A 106 11.95 -2.92 2.08
CA ARG A 106 11.79 -2.53 0.68
C ARG A 106 10.34 -2.15 0.36
N GLN A 107 9.37 -2.98 0.76
CA GLN A 107 7.94 -2.73 0.54
C GLN A 107 7.49 -1.42 1.17
N LEU A 108 7.96 -1.08 2.38
CA LEU A 108 7.65 0.20 3.01
C LEU A 108 8.16 1.37 2.15
N LEU A 109 9.41 1.33 1.71
CA LEU A 109 9.98 2.42 0.91
C LEU A 109 9.28 2.58 -0.45
N GLU A 110 8.87 1.47 -1.08
CA GLU A 110 8.07 1.48 -2.30
C GLU A 110 6.67 2.07 -2.06
N ALA A 111 6.00 1.70 -0.96
CA ALA A 111 4.68 2.21 -0.59
C ALA A 111 4.68 3.72 -0.28
N LEU A 112 5.76 4.23 0.33
CA LEU A 112 5.94 5.66 0.61
C LEU A 112 6.45 6.46 -0.60
N GLY A 113 6.75 5.81 -1.74
CA GLY A 113 7.33 6.47 -2.90
C GLY A 113 8.79 6.92 -2.72
N LEU A 114 9.45 6.49 -1.65
CA LEU A 114 10.86 6.76 -1.36
C LEU A 114 11.83 5.83 -2.10
N ARG A 115 11.28 4.82 -2.79
CA ARG A 115 12.03 3.91 -3.64
C ARG A 115 11.19 3.50 -4.84
N GLU A 116 11.84 3.39 -5.99
CA GLU A 116 11.22 2.84 -7.19
C GLU A 116 10.75 1.40 -6.97
N ARG A 117 9.52 1.16 -7.43
CA ARG A 117 8.91 -0.17 -7.51
C ARG A 117 9.73 -1.04 -8.47
N LYS A 118 9.92 -2.30 -8.10
CA LYS A 118 10.52 -3.31 -9.00
C LYS A 118 9.51 -4.32 -9.52
N ASN A 119 8.34 -4.39 -8.91
CA ASN A 119 7.29 -5.31 -9.29
C ASN A 119 5.92 -4.64 -9.12
N VAL A 120 4.86 -5.39 -9.40
CA VAL A 120 3.49 -4.90 -9.39
C VAL A 120 3.10 -4.42 -8.00
N ASP A 121 2.53 -3.22 -7.96
CA ASP A 121 1.79 -2.69 -6.82
C ASP A 121 0.30 -3.00 -7.06
N LEU A 122 -0.17 -4.12 -6.49
CA LEU A 122 -1.54 -4.57 -6.66
C LEU A 122 -2.45 -3.88 -5.64
N ILE A 123 -3.39 -3.08 -6.13
CA ILE A 123 -4.44 -2.46 -5.33
C ILE A 123 -5.73 -3.23 -5.56
N ALA A 124 -6.40 -3.63 -4.50
CA ALA A 124 -7.72 -4.25 -4.58
C ALA A 124 -8.71 -3.53 -3.67
N CYS A 125 -9.99 -3.46 -4.08
CA CYS A 125 -11.00 -2.99 -3.16
C CYS A 125 -11.23 -4.04 -2.05
N PRO A 126 -11.57 -3.61 -0.81
CA PRO A 126 -11.73 -4.51 0.33
C PRO A 126 -12.98 -5.43 0.24
N SER A 127 -13.68 -5.42 -0.89
CA SER A 127 -15.07 -5.87 -1.08
C SER A 127 -16.09 -4.97 -0.35
N CYS A 128 -17.34 -4.95 -0.85
CA CYS A 128 -18.47 -4.23 -0.26
C CYS A 128 -19.79 -4.82 -0.76
N GLY A 129 -20.94 -4.29 -0.33
CA GLY A 129 -22.25 -4.78 -0.80
C GLY A 129 -22.52 -4.60 -2.30
N ARG A 130 -21.66 -3.86 -3.02
CA ARG A 130 -21.71 -3.78 -4.49
C ARG A 130 -20.91 -4.88 -5.18
N ALA A 131 -20.06 -5.62 -4.46
CA ALA A 131 -19.24 -6.65 -5.05
C ALA A 131 -20.10 -7.70 -5.78
N GLU A 132 -19.67 -8.08 -6.97
CA GLU A 132 -20.37 -9.03 -7.87
C GLU A 132 -19.57 -10.28 -8.13
N ILE A 133 -18.31 -10.28 -7.69
CA ILE A 133 -17.36 -11.36 -7.81
C ILE A 133 -16.62 -11.54 -6.48
N ASP A 134 -15.93 -12.66 -6.34
CA ASP A 134 -14.95 -12.83 -5.26
C ASP A 134 -13.67 -12.04 -5.58
N VAL A 135 -13.70 -10.74 -5.28
CA VAL A 135 -12.56 -9.85 -5.51
C VAL A 135 -11.31 -10.29 -4.73
N ILE A 136 -11.48 -10.96 -3.59
CA ILE A 136 -10.38 -11.44 -2.76
C ILE A 136 -9.66 -12.58 -3.49
N ASP A 137 -10.42 -13.54 -4.03
CA ASP A 137 -9.85 -14.62 -4.84
C ASP A 137 -9.13 -14.09 -6.09
N VAL A 138 -9.76 -13.18 -6.85
CA VAL A 138 -9.14 -12.57 -8.04
C VAL A 138 -7.85 -11.84 -7.69
N ALA A 139 -7.86 -11.04 -6.62
CA ALA A 139 -6.67 -10.31 -6.18
C ALA A 139 -5.53 -11.27 -5.76
N ASN A 140 -5.84 -12.32 -5.01
CA ASN A 140 -4.85 -13.33 -4.61
C ASN A 140 -4.26 -14.07 -5.81
N ARG A 141 -5.08 -14.45 -6.79
CA ARG A 141 -4.59 -15.05 -8.04
C ARG A 141 -3.72 -14.08 -8.84
N ALA A 142 -4.11 -12.81 -8.94
CA ALA A 142 -3.30 -11.78 -9.58
C ALA A 142 -1.95 -11.60 -8.88
N MET A 143 -1.93 -11.46 -7.54
CA MET A 143 -0.68 -11.37 -6.77
C MET A 143 0.27 -12.52 -7.09
N LYS A 144 -0.24 -13.75 -7.09
CA LYS A 144 0.54 -14.96 -7.41
C LYS A 144 1.05 -14.95 -8.85
N ALA A 145 0.24 -14.52 -9.81
CA ALA A 145 0.63 -14.45 -11.21
C ALA A 145 1.75 -13.42 -11.47
N PHE A 146 1.81 -12.35 -10.66
CA PHE A 146 2.81 -11.28 -10.78
C PHE A 146 4.06 -11.44 -9.91
N GLU A 147 4.12 -12.44 -9.03
CA GLU A 147 5.15 -12.57 -7.98
C GLU A 147 6.60 -12.37 -8.47
N ASP A 148 6.94 -12.89 -9.65
CA ASP A 148 8.30 -12.84 -10.21
C ASP A 148 8.41 -12.09 -11.56
N LYS A 149 7.34 -11.40 -11.98
CA LYS A 149 7.29 -10.76 -13.31
C LYS A 149 8.15 -9.50 -13.41
N LYS A 150 8.46 -8.84 -12.28
CA LYS A 150 9.28 -7.62 -12.20
C LYS A 150 8.74 -6.47 -13.07
N LEU A 151 7.42 -6.30 -13.06
CA LEU A 151 6.74 -5.26 -13.82
C LEU A 151 6.45 -4.09 -12.88
N PRO A 152 7.13 -2.94 -12.99
CA PRO A 152 6.95 -1.81 -12.07
C PRO A 152 5.68 -1.01 -12.39
N LEU A 153 4.52 -1.69 -12.38
CA LEU A 153 3.21 -1.14 -12.71
C LEU A 153 2.30 -1.19 -11.48
N GLN A 154 1.43 -0.19 -11.34
CA GLN A 154 0.32 -0.25 -10.41
C GLN A 154 -0.89 -0.89 -11.09
N ILE A 155 -1.38 -1.98 -10.51
CA ILE A 155 -2.49 -2.77 -11.08
C ILE A 155 -3.66 -2.79 -10.12
N ALA A 156 -4.85 -2.45 -10.60
CA ALA A 156 -6.07 -2.37 -9.79
C ALA A 156 -7.03 -3.55 -10.06
N VAL A 157 -7.59 -4.14 -9.00
CA VAL A 157 -8.61 -5.20 -9.06
C VAL A 157 -9.84 -4.77 -8.26
N MET A 158 -10.95 -4.53 -8.95
CA MET A 158 -12.16 -3.96 -8.35
C MET A 158 -13.34 -4.92 -8.51
N GLY A 159 -14.06 -5.16 -7.41
CA GLY A 159 -15.15 -6.14 -7.36
C GLY A 159 -16.50 -5.68 -7.92
N CYS A 160 -16.62 -4.45 -8.43
CA CYS A 160 -17.85 -3.96 -9.05
C CYS A 160 -17.57 -3.04 -10.24
N VAL A 161 -18.46 -3.02 -11.23
CA VAL A 161 -18.40 -2.14 -12.41
C VAL A 161 -18.89 -0.72 -12.16
N VAL A 162 -19.52 -0.47 -11.00
CA VAL A 162 -20.16 0.81 -10.69
C VAL A 162 -19.14 1.85 -10.21
N ASN A 163 -18.43 1.53 -9.12
CA ASN A 163 -17.43 2.41 -8.50
C ASN A 163 -16.00 2.01 -8.89
N GLY A 164 -15.78 0.72 -9.19
CA GLY A 164 -14.45 0.17 -9.49
C GLY A 164 -13.67 0.95 -10.54
N PRO A 165 -14.26 1.31 -11.70
CA PRO A 165 -13.54 2.09 -12.71
C PRO A 165 -13.07 3.46 -12.21
N GLY A 166 -13.81 4.09 -11.30
CA GLY A 166 -13.43 5.38 -10.71
C GLY A 166 -12.33 5.25 -9.66
N GLU A 167 -12.44 4.24 -8.79
CA GLU A 167 -11.44 3.95 -7.74
C GLU A 167 -10.08 3.54 -8.32
N ALA A 168 -10.07 2.97 -9.52
CA ALA A 168 -8.89 2.45 -10.18
C ALA A 168 -8.30 3.35 -11.28
N ARG A 169 -8.86 4.56 -11.48
CA ARG A 169 -8.53 5.42 -12.63
C ARG A 169 -7.05 5.79 -12.74
N GLU A 170 -6.39 5.96 -11.61
CA GLU A 170 -4.98 6.39 -11.53
C GLU A 170 -3.99 5.22 -11.75
N ALA A 171 -4.46 3.97 -11.69
CA ALA A 171 -3.63 2.81 -11.92
C ALA A 171 -3.15 2.75 -13.39
N ASP A 172 -1.99 2.13 -13.62
CA ASP A 172 -1.47 1.92 -14.98
C ASP A 172 -2.39 0.97 -15.76
N LEU A 173 -2.83 -0.09 -15.09
CA LEU A 173 -3.75 -1.10 -15.59
C LEU A 173 -4.74 -1.42 -14.48
N GLY A 174 -5.97 -1.76 -14.84
CA GLY A 174 -6.87 -2.35 -13.87
C GLY A 174 -8.03 -3.09 -14.49
N ILE A 175 -8.77 -3.77 -13.63
CA ILE A 175 -9.96 -4.50 -13.99
C ILE A 175 -11.06 -4.23 -12.98
N ALA A 176 -12.25 -3.89 -13.48
CA ALA A 176 -13.47 -3.80 -12.69
C ALA A 176 -14.40 -4.92 -13.12
N ALA A 177 -14.82 -5.74 -12.17
CA ALA A 177 -15.54 -6.97 -12.44
C ALA A 177 -16.98 -6.91 -11.98
N GLY A 178 -17.89 -7.49 -12.76
CA GLY A 178 -19.31 -7.57 -12.46
C GLY A 178 -20.02 -8.54 -13.38
N ASN A 179 -21.05 -9.22 -12.88
CA ASN A 179 -21.85 -10.21 -13.64
C ASN A 179 -21.00 -11.16 -14.53
N LYS A 180 -19.95 -11.77 -13.95
CA LYS A 180 -19.00 -12.66 -14.64
C LYS A 180 -18.19 -12.03 -15.79
N ARG A 181 -18.11 -10.71 -15.85
CA ARG A 181 -17.39 -9.94 -16.86
C ARG A 181 -16.41 -8.99 -16.20
N GLY A 182 -15.22 -8.89 -16.78
CA GLY A 182 -14.10 -8.09 -16.30
C GLY A 182 -13.77 -6.99 -17.28
N HIS A 183 -13.86 -5.76 -16.84
CA HIS A 183 -13.68 -4.57 -17.65
C HIS A 183 -12.25 -4.08 -17.45
N LEU A 184 -11.37 -4.43 -18.39
CA LEU A 184 -9.98 -3.97 -18.36
C LEU A 184 -9.90 -2.53 -18.82
N PHE A 185 -9.07 -1.74 -18.13
CA PHE A 185 -8.75 -0.38 -18.50
C PHE A 185 -7.27 -0.07 -18.31
N VAL A 186 -6.74 0.76 -19.21
CA VAL A 186 -5.37 1.29 -19.16
C VAL A 186 -5.49 2.80 -19.00
N LYS A 187 -4.89 3.36 -17.94
CA LYS A 187 -4.98 4.79 -17.60
C LYS A 187 -6.42 5.33 -17.66
N GLY A 188 -7.36 4.56 -17.11
CA GLY A 188 -8.78 4.91 -17.04
C GLY A 188 -9.58 4.78 -18.34
N ARG A 189 -8.99 4.27 -19.44
CA ARG A 189 -9.74 3.96 -20.67
C ARG A 189 -9.99 2.47 -20.79
N ASN A 190 -11.25 2.08 -21.03
CA ASN A 190 -11.60 0.68 -21.24
C ASN A 190 -10.98 0.16 -22.54
N VAL A 191 -10.24 -0.95 -22.43
CA VAL A 191 -9.51 -1.56 -23.55
C VAL A 191 -10.03 -2.94 -23.91
N ALA A 192 -10.65 -3.65 -22.97
CA ALA A 192 -11.25 -4.95 -23.20
C ALA A 192 -12.36 -5.23 -22.18
N VAL A 193 -13.27 -6.13 -22.55
CA VAL A 193 -14.16 -6.81 -21.60
C VAL A 193 -13.96 -8.30 -21.77
N VAL A 194 -13.59 -8.99 -20.70
CA VAL A 194 -13.23 -10.42 -20.70
C VAL A 194 -14.12 -11.21 -19.75
N PRO A 195 -14.29 -12.53 -19.97
CA PRO A 195 -14.90 -13.42 -18.99
C PRO A 195 -14.16 -13.44 -17.63
N GLU A 196 -14.86 -13.78 -16.55
CA GLU A 196 -14.31 -13.84 -15.18
C GLU A 196 -13.13 -14.80 -15.02
N ASP A 197 -13.16 -15.93 -15.72
CA ASP A 197 -12.10 -16.94 -15.71
C ASP A 197 -10.84 -16.51 -16.47
N GLU A 198 -10.95 -15.54 -17.38
CA GLU A 198 -9.83 -15.01 -18.18
C GLU A 198 -9.21 -13.73 -17.57
N MET A 199 -9.79 -13.18 -16.50
CA MET A 199 -9.40 -11.86 -15.95
C MET A 199 -7.92 -11.75 -15.59
N VAL A 200 -7.37 -12.76 -14.91
CA VAL A 200 -5.97 -12.72 -14.44
C VAL A 200 -5.00 -12.87 -15.60
N ASP A 201 -5.31 -13.76 -16.55
CA ASP A 201 -4.49 -13.94 -17.74
C ASP A 201 -4.46 -12.66 -18.59
N ALA A 202 -5.62 -12.02 -18.75
CA ALA A 202 -5.72 -10.73 -19.42
C ALA A 202 -4.90 -9.64 -18.69
N LEU A 203 -4.98 -9.56 -17.35
CA LEU A 203 -4.14 -8.61 -16.59
C LEU A 203 -2.65 -8.83 -16.85
N VAL A 204 -2.19 -10.08 -16.85
CA VAL A 204 -0.77 -10.41 -17.10
C VAL A 204 -0.35 -10.01 -18.50
N GLU A 205 -1.12 -10.41 -19.52
CA GLU A 205 -0.83 -10.10 -20.92
C GLU A 205 -0.74 -8.58 -21.15
N TRP A 206 -1.71 -7.84 -20.61
CA TRP A 206 -1.73 -6.39 -20.74
C TRP A 206 -0.60 -5.72 -19.98
N ALA A 207 -0.26 -6.20 -18.78
CA ALA A 207 0.85 -5.66 -17.99
C ALA A 207 2.20 -5.86 -18.70
N GLU A 208 2.44 -7.05 -19.28
CA GLU A 208 3.65 -7.33 -20.07
C GLU A 208 3.72 -6.43 -21.30
N PHE A 209 2.60 -6.30 -22.03
CA PHE A 209 2.55 -5.43 -23.20
C PHE A 209 2.82 -3.96 -22.86
N ILE A 210 2.20 -3.44 -21.80
CA ILE A 210 2.41 -2.06 -21.33
C ILE A 210 3.87 -1.85 -20.93
N HIS A 211 4.48 -2.82 -20.26
CA HIS A 211 5.88 -2.72 -19.86
C HIS A 211 6.83 -2.66 -21.06
N GLU A 212 6.56 -3.42 -22.11
CA GLU A 212 7.40 -3.47 -23.31
C GLU A 212 7.16 -2.30 -24.28
N HIS A 213 5.91 -1.89 -24.47
CA HIS A 213 5.51 -0.96 -25.54
C HIS A 213 4.99 0.39 -25.04
N GLY A 214 4.76 0.54 -23.73
CA GLY A 214 4.15 1.72 -23.13
C GLY A 214 2.62 1.75 -23.21
N THR A 215 2.02 2.65 -22.43
CA THR A 215 0.56 2.77 -22.29
C THR A 215 -0.13 3.23 -23.56
N ASP A 216 0.48 4.13 -24.32
CA ASP A 216 -0.13 4.70 -25.53
C ASP A 216 -0.29 3.65 -26.62
N ALA A 217 0.73 2.79 -26.81
CA ALA A 217 0.66 1.65 -27.72
C ALA A 217 -0.40 0.65 -27.26
N ALA A 218 -0.51 0.42 -25.93
CA ALA A 218 -1.51 -0.48 -25.37
C ALA A 218 -2.93 0.01 -25.66
N ILE A 219 -3.20 1.31 -25.50
CA ILE A 219 -4.51 1.89 -25.82
C ILE A 219 -4.77 1.82 -27.33
N ALA A 220 -3.78 2.12 -28.17
CA ALA A 220 -3.92 2.11 -29.63
C ALA A 220 -4.21 0.72 -30.21
N ARG A 221 -3.78 -0.36 -29.54
CA ARG A 221 -4.04 -1.74 -29.97
C ARG A 221 -5.50 -2.18 -29.78
N ALA A 222 -6.26 -1.50 -28.91
CA ALA A 222 -7.62 -1.88 -28.54
C ALA A 222 -8.70 -1.13 -29.34
N ASP A 223 -9.81 -1.82 -29.59
CA ASP A 223 -11.09 -1.19 -29.95
C ASP A 223 -11.74 -0.60 -28.70
N THR A 224 -11.19 0.52 -28.24
CA THR A 224 -11.65 1.24 -27.04
C THR A 224 -13.11 1.65 -27.15
N ALA A 225 -13.58 2.03 -28.34
CA ALA A 225 -14.98 2.41 -28.54
C ALA A 225 -15.93 1.24 -28.28
N ARG A 226 -15.57 0.02 -28.69
CA ARG A 226 -16.34 -1.19 -28.36
C ARG A 226 -16.27 -1.51 -26.86
N ALA A 227 -15.08 -1.51 -26.27
CA ALA A 227 -14.89 -1.83 -24.85
C ALA A 227 -15.65 -0.85 -23.94
N GLU A 228 -15.62 0.45 -24.24
CA GLU A 228 -16.35 1.49 -23.52
C GLU A 228 -17.88 1.30 -23.64
N ARG A 229 -18.39 0.95 -24.82
CA ARG A 229 -19.83 0.67 -25.00
C ARG A 229 -20.29 -0.55 -24.21
N GLU A 230 -19.53 -1.64 -24.25
CA GLU A 230 -19.82 -2.85 -23.46
C GLU A 230 -19.77 -2.53 -21.97
N ALA A 231 -18.76 -1.78 -21.52
CA ALA A 231 -18.64 -1.37 -20.12
C ALA A 231 -19.76 -0.46 -19.64
N ALA A 232 -20.16 0.52 -20.44
CA ALA A 232 -21.28 1.40 -20.10
C ALA A 232 -22.59 0.64 -19.99
N ARG A 233 -22.83 -0.35 -20.87
CA ARG A 233 -24.01 -1.21 -20.83
C ARG A 233 -24.05 -2.02 -19.53
N ASP A 234 -22.96 -2.72 -19.21
CA ASP A 234 -22.90 -3.59 -18.03
C ASP A 234 -23.03 -2.77 -16.73
N ARG A 235 -22.43 -1.57 -16.69
CA ARG A 235 -22.57 -0.62 -15.59
C ARG A 235 -24.01 -0.12 -15.42
N SER A 236 -24.70 0.23 -16.50
CA SER A 236 -26.09 0.65 -16.46
C SER A 236 -26.98 -0.46 -15.93
N GLN A 237 -26.78 -1.69 -16.42
CA GLN A 237 -27.54 -2.85 -15.95
C GLN A 237 -27.34 -3.10 -14.45
N ALA A 238 -26.10 -3.02 -13.96
CA ALA A 238 -25.81 -3.20 -12.54
C ALA A 238 -26.48 -2.12 -11.65
N LEU A 239 -26.56 -0.88 -12.15
CA LEU A 239 -27.28 0.21 -11.48
C LEU A 239 -28.79 -0.01 -11.47
N ASP A 240 -29.38 -0.46 -12.58
CA ASP A 240 -30.80 -0.74 -12.69
C ASP A 240 -31.23 -1.89 -11.75
N GLU A 241 -30.38 -2.91 -11.58
CA GLU A 241 -30.66 -4.08 -10.74
C GLU A 241 -30.50 -3.81 -9.23
N LYS A 242 -29.46 -3.05 -8.83
CA LYS A 242 -29.11 -2.84 -7.41
C LYS A 242 -29.53 -1.47 -6.86
N GLY A 243 -29.88 -0.54 -7.74
CA GLY A 243 -30.15 0.84 -7.39
C GLY A 243 -28.96 1.58 -6.79
N ASP A 244 -29.23 2.80 -6.36
CA ASP A 244 -28.23 3.69 -5.77
C ASP A 244 -27.83 3.30 -4.33
N ASP A 245 -28.67 2.54 -3.60
CA ASP A 245 -28.41 2.09 -2.23
C ASP A 245 -28.25 0.55 -2.16
N ALA A 246 -27.14 0.05 -2.69
CA ALA A 246 -26.85 -1.40 -2.72
C ALA A 246 -26.81 -2.07 -1.32
N ASN A 247 -26.67 -1.29 -0.25
CA ASN A 247 -26.62 -1.82 1.12
C ASN A 247 -27.96 -1.79 1.83
N ASN A 248 -29.01 -1.22 1.21
CA ASN A 248 -30.28 -0.87 1.85
C ASN A 248 -30.06 -0.09 3.15
N ALA A 249 -29.07 0.81 3.16
CA ALA A 249 -28.66 1.57 4.33
C ALA A 249 -29.83 2.33 4.94
N SER A 250 -30.70 2.92 4.12
CA SER A 250 -31.87 3.67 4.58
C SER A 250 -32.85 2.79 5.37
N ALA A 251 -33.15 1.59 4.87
CA ALA A 251 -34.03 0.63 5.56
C ALA A 251 -33.40 0.10 6.86
N LYS A 252 -32.10 -0.19 6.84
CA LYS A 252 -31.36 -0.63 8.04
C LYS A 252 -31.28 0.45 9.11
N ILE A 253 -31.10 1.72 8.73
CA ILE A 253 -31.12 2.85 9.66
C ILE A 253 -32.50 2.97 10.33
N VAL A 254 -33.58 2.78 9.59
CA VAL A 254 -34.94 2.77 10.14
C VAL A 254 -35.11 1.64 11.16
N GLU A 255 -34.65 0.43 10.84
CA GLU A 255 -34.71 -0.71 11.77
C GLU A 255 -33.86 -0.48 13.03
N ILE A 256 -32.62 -0.02 12.89
CA ILE A 256 -31.75 0.31 14.04
C ILE A 256 -32.41 1.36 14.93
N ARG A 257 -33.03 2.40 14.35
CA ARG A 257 -33.73 3.44 15.12
C ARG A 257 -34.96 2.91 15.85
N LYS A 258 -35.69 1.93 15.29
CA LYS A 258 -36.80 1.26 16.01
C LYS A 258 -36.28 0.44 17.19
N THR A 259 -35.12 -0.20 17.06
CA THR A 259 -34.52 -0.98 18.14
C THR A 259 -33.98 -0.08 19.26
N VAL A 260 -33.33 1.04 18.90
CA VAL A 260 -32.72 1.97 19.88
C VAL A 260 -33.75 2.93 20.49
N GLY A 261 -34.87 3.19 19.81
CA GLY A 261 -35.95 4.05 20.31
C GLY A 261 -37.01 3.34 21.16
N ASN A 262 -36.84 2.04 21.42
CA ASN A 262 -37.71 1.23 22.28
C ASN A 262 -37.12 0.98 23.69
N ASP A 263 -36.03 1.67 24.05
CA ASP A 263 -35.48 1.77 25.40
C ASP A 263 -35.79 3.15 26.02
#